data_AF-A0A1M5J1D8-F1
#
_entry.id   AF-A0A1M5J1D8-F1
#
_cell.length_a   1.000
_cell.length_b   1.000
_cell.length_c   1.000
_cell.angle_alpha   90.00
_cell.angle_beta   90.00
_cell.angle_gamma   90.00
#
_symmetry.space_group_name_H-M   'P 1'
#
loop_
_entity.id
_entity.type
_entity.pdbx_description
1 polymer ?
#
loop_
_entity_poly.entity_id
_entity_poly.type
_entity_poly.pdbx_seq_one_letter_code
_entity_poly.pdbx_strand_id
1 'polypeptide(L)'
;MDVLELLGALHHALQQDVTFADPVAWRDALAIIRREVEADPATDRYDRETLDVITLKLDTLIAEIENGVADPDFKPARTWVAALGAAIHRRRTAEAAAADEAGRPVGKPH
;
A
#
# COMPACT_ATOMS: atom_id res chain seq x y z
N MET A 1 13.85 2.43 1.39
CA MET A 1 12.94 2.31 0.22
C MET A 1 11.65 2.96 0.63
N ASP A 2 11.02 3.78 -0.21
CA ASP A 2 9.81 4.47 0.18
C ASP A 2 8.59 3.51 0.21
N VAL A 3 7.65 3.75 1.12
CA VAL A 3 6.46 2.89 1.27
C VAL A 3 5.56 2.91 0.04
N LEU A 4 5.48 4.05 -0.67
CA LEU A 4 4.70 4.14 -1.91
C LEU A 4 5.37 3.36 -3.05
N GLU A 5 6.71 3.33 -3.10
CA GLU A 5 7.46 2.49 -4.03
C GLU A 5 7.21 1.01 -3.75
N LEU A 6 7.26 0.60 -2.48
CA LEU A 6 6.96 -0.78 -2.06
C LEU A 6 5.53 -1.20 -2.42
N LEU A 7 4.53 -0.34 -2.16
CA LEU A 7 3.14 -0.57 -2.52
C LEU A 7 2.94 -0.63 -4.04
N GLY A 8 3.65 0.23 -4.80
CA GLY A 8 3.65 0.19 -6.26
C GLY A 8 4.24 -1.09 -6.82
N ALA A 9 5.34 -1.57 -6.24
CA ALA A 9 5.98 -2.83 -6.61
C ALA A 9 5.06 -4.03 -6.31
N LEU A 10 4.45 -4.08 -5.12
CA LEU A 10 3.49 -5.13 -4.77
C LEU A 10 2.25 -5.08 -5.68
N HIS A 11 1.72 -3.90 -5.98
CA HIS A 11 0.60 -3.74 -6.90
C HIS A 11 0.93 -4.26 -8.31
N HIS A 12 2.15 -3.99 -8.80
CA HIS A 12 2.62 -4.49 -10.09
C HIS A 12 2.81 -6.01 -10.08
N ALA A 13 3.38 -6.57 -9.01
CA ALA A 13 3.55 -8.02 -8.85
C ALA A 13 2.22 -8.79 -8.82
N LEU A 14 1.11 -8.13 -8.47
CA LEU A 14 -0.25 -8.69 -8.48
C LEU A 14 -0.98 -8.50 -9.83
N GLN A 15 -0.28 -8.14 -10.91
CA GLN A 15 -0.86 -8.17 -12.26
C GLN A 15 -0.81 -9.59 -12.84
N GLN A 16 -1.93 -10.07 -13.40
CA GLN A 16 -2.08 -11.45 -13.91
C GLN A 16 -1.03 -11.84 -14.98
N ASP A 17 -0.51 -10.87 -15.75
CA ASP A 17 0.47 -11.11 -16.81
C ASP A 17 1.93 -11.03 -16.34
N VAL A 18 2.18 -10.70 -15.05
CA VAL A 18 3.52 -10.64 -14.48
C VAL A 18 3.89 -12.04 -13.99
N THR A 19 4.76 -12.70 -14.74
CA THR A 19 5.30 -14.04 -14.49
C THR A 19 5.55 -14.31 -13.01
N PHE A 20 4.83 -15.30 -12.45
CA PHE A 20 5.05 -15.99 -11.16
C PHE A 20 6.00 -15.26 -10.21
N ALA A 21 5.55 -14.14 -9.65
CA ALA A 21 6.16 -13.64 -8.44
C ALA A 21 5.85 -14.65 -7.33
N ASP A 22 6.89 -15.13 -6.67
CA ASP A 22 6.84 -16.09 -5.57
C ASP A 22 5.81 -15.63 -4.50
N PRO A 23 4.79 -16.43 -4.17
CA PRO A 23 3.88 -16.18 -3.06
C PRO A 23 4.57 -15.74 -1.76
N VAL A 24 5.77 -16.29 -1.49
CA VAL A 24 6.59 -15.91 -0.33
C VAL A 24 7.06 -14.47 -0.45
N ALA A 25 7.49 -14.04 -1.63
CA ALA A 25 7.94 -12.67 -1.88
C ALA A 25 6.82 -11.63 -1.66
N TRP A 26 5.55 -11.99 -1.90
CA TRP A 26 4.42 -11.10 -1.59
C TRP A 26 4.23 -10.92 -0.08
N ARG A 27 4.36 -11.99 0.71
CA ARG A 27 4.30 -11.92 2.17
C ARG A 27 5.46 -11.11 2.74
N ASP A 28 6.66 -11.34 2.23
CA ASP A 28 7.85 -10.59 2.65
C ASP A 28 7.73 -9.10 2.33
N ALA A 29 7.26 -8.78 1.12
CA ALA A 29 6.99 -7.40 0.73
C ALA A 29 5.94 -6.75 1.64
N LEU A 30 4.83 -7.46 1.94
CA LEU A 30 3.79 -6.94 2.84
C LEU A 30 4.31 -6.77 4.28
N ALA A 31 5.17 -7.66 4.77
CA ALA A 31 5.76 -7.53 6.10
C ALA A 31 6.64 -6.28 6.22
N ILE A 32 7.43 -5.98 5.18
CA ILE A 32 8.22 -4.75 5.09
C ILE A 32 7.28 -3.54 5.04
N ILE A 33 6.28 -3.54 4.15
CA ILE A 33 5.28 -2.46 4.05
C ILE A 33 4.61 -2.20 5.40
N ARG A 34 4.15 -3.26 6.08
CA ARG A 34 3.50 -3.15 7.39
C ARG A 34 4.42 -2.48 8.41
N ARG A 35 5.68 -2.91 8.49
CA ARG A 35 6.67 -2.30 9.38
C ARG A 35 6.87 -0.81 9.09
N GLU A 36 7.01 -0.42 7.82
CA GLU A 36 7.21 0.98 7.43
C GLU A 36 5.97 1.84 7.72
N VAL A 37 4.77 1.32 7.43
CA VAL A 37 3.51 2.00 7.77
C VAL A 37 3.37 2.13 9.29
N GLU A 38 3.61 1.09 10.06
CA GLU A 38 3.48 1.15 11.53
C GLU A 38 4.52 2.06 12.19
N ALA A 39 5.68 2.26 11.57
CA ALA A 39 6.70 3.21 12.01
C ALA A 39 6.37 4.68 11.68
N ASP A 40 5.47 4.93 10.73
CA ASP A 40 5.06 6.28 10.34
C ASP A 40 4.09 6.86 11.39
N PRO A 41 4.43 8.00 12.05
CA PRO A 41 3.57 8.61 13.05
C PRO A 41 2.26 9.17 12.46
N ALA A 42 2.18 9.39 11.15
CA ALA A 42 0.97 9.83 10.46
C ALA A 42 0.01 8.67 10.17
N THR A 43 0.38 7.42 10.51
CA THR A 43 -0.47 6.24 10.29
C THR A 43 -1.70 6.24 11.17
N ASP A 44 -2.85 6.09 10.52
CA ASP A 44 -4.15 6.05 11.18
C ASP A 44 -4.64 4.60 11.41
N ARG A 45 -5.80 4.47 12.06
CA ARG A 45 -6.42 3.17 12.31
C ARG A 45 -6.82 2.45 11.01
N TYR A 46 -7.29 3.19 10.01
CA TYR A 46 -7.79 2.63 8.76
C TYR A 46 -6.66 2.07 7.90
N ASP A 47 -5.45 2.63 7.97
CA ASP A 47 -4.27 2.04 7.32
C ASP A 47 -3.96 0.66 7.87
N ARG A 48 -4.00 0.50 9.20
CA ARG A 48 -3.75 -0.79 9.87
C ARG A 48 -4.82 -1.81 9.51
N GLU A 49 -6.09 -1.42 9.56
CA GLU A 49 -7.20 -2.27 9.11
C GLU A 49 -7.06 -2.66 7.63
N THR A 50 -6.60 -1.73 6.79
CA THR A 50 -6.35 -2.00 5.37
C THR A 50 -5.21 -2.99 5.19
N LEU A 51 -4.12 -2.89 5.96
CA LEU A 51 -3.03 -3.88 5.95
C LEU A 51 -3.53 -5.28 6.32
N ASP A 52 -4.42 -5.39 7.32
CA ASP A 52 -5.00 -6.67 7.72
C ASP A 52 -5.88 -7.27 6.62
N VAL A 53 -6.64 -6.42 5.91
CA VAL A 53 -7.41 -6.86 4.74
C VAL A 53 -6.49 -7.30 3.60
N ILE A 54 -5.39 -6.58 3.32
CA ILE A 54 -4.41 -6.99 2.32
C ILE A 54 -3.79 -8.34 2.69
N THR A 55 -3.42 -8.55 3.96
CA THR A 55 -2.91 -9.83 4.47
C THR A 55 -3.89 -10.96 4.17
N LEU A 56 -5.16 -10.80 4.55
CA LEU A 56 -6.19 -11.82 4.31
C LEU A 56 -6.38 -12.12 2.82
N LYS A 57 -6.35 -11.10 1.96
CA LYS A 57 -6.53 -11.27 0.51
C LYS A 57 -5.33 -11.95 -0.13
N LEU A 58 -4.11 -11.63 0.29
CA LEU A 58 -2.92 -12.34 -0.18
C LEU A 58 -2.95 -13.80 0.30
N ASP A 59 -3.26 -14.07 1.56
CA ASP A 59 -3.32 -15.45 2.05
C ASP A 59 -4.37 -16.30 1.32
N THR A 60 -5.52 -15.71 1.01
CA THR A 60 -6.56 -16.37 0.20
C THR A 60 -6.05 -16.67 -1.21
N LEU A 61 -5.44 -15.69 -1.87
CA LEU A 61 -4.88 -15.82 -3.22
C LEU A 61 -3.78 -16.87 -3.28
N ILE A 62 -2.88 -16.87 -2.29
CA ILE A 62 -1.80 -17.86 -2.18
C ILE A 62 -2.38 -19.26 -2.00
N ALA A 63 -3.39 -19.42 -1.14
CA ALA A 63 -4.06 -20.70 -0.97
C ALA A 63 -4.75 -21.18 -2.26
N GLU A 64 -5.37 -20.28 -3.05
CA GLU A 64 -5.92 -20.64 -4.36
C GLU A 64 -4.84 -21.16 -5.32
N ILE A 65 -3.69 -20.48 -5.39
CA ILE A 65 -2.53 -20.88 -6.20
C ILE A 65 -2.00 -22.25 -5.74
N GLU A 66 -1.79 -22.44 -4.43
CA GLU A 66 -1.28 -23.68 -3.85
C GLU A 66 -2.24 -24.87 -4.07
N ASN A 67 -3.54 -24.61 -4.11
CA ASN A 67 -4.57 -25.61 -4.43
C ASN A 67 -4.74 -25.86 -5.94
N GLY A 68 -3.95 -25.19 -6.79
CA GLY A 68 -3.96 -25.41 -8.23
C GLY A 68 -5.17 -24.79 -8.95
N VAL A 69 -5.75 -23.71 -8.40
CA VAL A 69 -6.78 -22.93 -9.11
C VAL A 69 -6.16 -22.36 -10.39
N ALA A 70 -6.77 -22.65 -11.54
CA ALA A 70 -6.22 -22.31 -12.86
C ALA A 70 -6.23 -20.80 -13.15
N ASP A 71 -7.18 -20.06 -12.58
CA ASP A 71 -7.29 -18.60 -12.71
C ASP A 71 -7.72 -17.99 -11.37
N PRO A 72 -6.79 -17.83 -10.41
CA PRO A 72 -7.03 -17.18 -9.13
C PRO A 72 -7.38 -15.69 -9.34
N ASP A 73 -8.26 -15.13 -8.50
CA ASP A 73 -8.63 -13.71 -8.64
C ASP A 73 -7.65 -12.79 -7.90
N PHE A 74 -6.73 -12.17 -8.64
CA PHE A 74 -5.76 -11.20 -8.12
C PHE A 74 -6.39 -9.82 -7.84
N LYS A 75 -7.55 -9.51 -8.42
CA LYS A 75 -8.13 -8.16 -8.39
C LYS A 75 -8.44 -7.67 -6.96
N PRO A 76 -9.00 -8.48 -6.04
CA PRO A 76 -9.24 -8.06 -4.67
C PRO A 76 -7.95 -7.62 -3.97
N ALA A 77 -6.90 -8.46 -3.97
CA ALA A 77 -5.62 -8.12 -3.33
C ALA A 77 -5.03 -6.85 -3.93
N ARG A 78 -4.96 -6.76 -5.27
CA ARG A 78 -4.43 -5.60 -5.98
C ARG A 78 -5.19 -4.31 -5.68
N THR A 79 -6.52 -4.38 -5.59
CA THR A 79 -7.38 -3.22 -5.30
C THR A 79 -7.11 -2.65 -3.92
N TRP A 80 -6.93 -3.51 -2.91
CA TRP A 80 -6.62 -3.06 -1.56
C TRP A 80 -5.21 -2.46 -1.43
N VAL A 81 -4.22 -3.03 -2.14
CA VAL A 81 -2.87 -2.44 -2.21
C VAL A 81 -2.93 -1.04 -2.85
N ALA A 82 -3.67 -0.86 -3.95
CA ALA A 82 -3.85 0.44 -4.58
C ALA A 82 -4.58 1.44 -3.65
N ALA A 83 -5.59 0.98 -2.91
CA ALA A 83 -6.34 1.82 -1.98
C ALA A 83 -5.45 2.36 -0.86
N LEU A 84 -4.59 1.52 -0.27
CA LEU A 84 -3.63 1.93 0.74
C LEU A 84 -2.62 2.94 0.20
N GLY A 85 -2.06 2.67 -0.98
CA GLY A 85 -1.14 3.61 -1.65
C GLY A 85 -1.77 4.97 -1.90
N ALA A 86 -3.02 5.00 -2.38
CA ALA A 86 -3.74 6.25 -2.60
C ALA A 86 -4.04 7.00 -1.29
N ALA A 87 -4.37 6.29 -0.20
CA ALA A 87 -4.61 6.90 1.10
C ALA A 87 -3.35 7.58 1.65
N ILE A 88 -2.23 6.86 1.69
CA ILE A 88 -0.93 7.37 2.16
C ILE A 88 -0.47 8.54 1.29
N HIS A 89 -0.58 8.41 -0.04
CA HIS A 89 -0.18 9.48 -0.96
C HIS A 89 -0.98 10.77 -0.69
N ARG A 90 -2.31 10.68 -0.60
CA ARG A 90 -3.16 11.85 -0.31
C ARG A 90 -2.80 12.51 1.02
N ARG A 91 -2.51 11.73 2.06
CA ARG A 91 -2.14 12.26 3.38
C ARG A 91 -0.83 13.04 3.30
N ARG A 92 0.20 12.46 2.70
CA ARG A 92 1.50 13.11 2.51
C ARG A 92 1.40 14.39 1.67
N THR A 93 0.57 14.39 0.62
CA THR A 93 0.32 15.60 -0.18
C THR A 93 -0.39 16.69 0.64
N ALA A 94 -1.37 16.32 1.47
CA ALA A 94 -2.07 17.27 2.33
C ALA A 94 -1.15 17.88 3.40
N GLU A 95 -0.30 17.07 4.02
CA GLU A 95 0.71 17.55 4.99
C GLU A 95 1.73 18.49 4.34
N ALA A 96 2.22 18.15 3.14
CA ALA A 96 3.12 19.01 2.39
C ALA A 96 2.48 20.36 2.02
N ALA A 97 1.20 20.35 1.62
CA ALA A 97 0.45 21.58 1.34
C ALA A 97 0.25 22.45 2.59
N ALA A 98 -0.08 21.82 3.73
CA ALA A 98 -0.23 22.54 5.00
C ALA A 98 1.10 23.16 5.50
N ALA A 99 2.23 22.47 5.26
CA ALA A 99 3.55 23.00 5.60
C ALA A 99 3.94 24.21 4.74
N ASP A 100 3.61 24.22 3.43
CA ASP A 100 3.82 25.39 2.55
C ASP A 100 3.00 26.60 3.00
N GLU A 101 1.74 26.37 3.36
CA GLU A 101 0.86 27.44 3.85
C GLU A 101 1.33 28.04 5.18
N ALA A 102 1.79 27.20 6.12
CA ALA A 102 2.32 27.65 7.40
C ALA A 102 3.66 28.41 7.29
N GLY A 103 4.45 28.14 6.23
CA GLY A 103 5.72 28.81 5.96
C GLY A 103 5.60 30.15 5.22
N ARG A 104 4.41 30.53 4.74
CA ARG A 104 4.19 31.76 3.98
C ARG A 104 4.03 32.96 4.94
N PRO A 105 4.95 33.95 4.94
CA PRO A 105 4.78 35.13 5.77
C PRO A 105 3.53 35.91 5.32
N VAL A 106 2.63 36.19 6.26
CA VAL A 106 1.45 37.05 6.05
C VAL A 106 1.96 38.45 5.70
N GLY A 107 2.06 38.75 4.41
CA GLY A 107 2.33 40.09 3.93
C GLY A 107 1.24 41.03 4.45
N LYS A 108 1.61 41.93 5.37
CA LYS A 108 0.71 42.98 5.83
C LYS A 108 0.28 43.81 4.62
N PRO A 109 -1.03 44.07 4.43
CA PRO A 109 -1.46 45.03 3.43
C PRO A 109 -0.95 46.42 3.82
N HIS A 110 -0.39 47.10 2.82
CA HIS A 110 0.14 48.46 2.89
C HIS A 110 -0.95 49.51 3.14
#